data_AF-A0A2E4KNE3-F1
#
_entry.id   AF-A0A2E4KNE3-F1
#
_cell.length_a   1.000
_cell.length_b   1.000
_cell.length_c   1.000
_cell.angle_alpha   90.00
_cell.angle_beta   90.00
_cell.angle_gamma   90.00
#
_symmetry.space_group_name_H-M   'P 1'
#
loop_
_entity.id
_entity.type
_entity.pdbx_description
1 polymer ?
#
loop_
_entity_poly.entity_id
_entity_poly.type
_entity_poly.pdbx_seq_one_letter_code
_entity_poly.pdbx_strand_id
1 'polypeptide(L)' 'MVRRHVLEGMFGDPYYGGNHDFVGWDLLGYPGVRTAVTPAAQQRLEANELQPNHRSAYDWETFTKASAQLSLRDPQHGD' A
#
# COMPACT_ATOMS: atom_id res chain seq x y z
N MET A 1 -6.96 -1.12 -23.32
CA MET A 1 -5.92 -0.46 -22.51
C MET A 1 -6.47 0.48 -21.43
N VAL A 2 -7.60 1.18 -21.63
CA VAL A 2 -8.16 2.11 -20.62
C VAL A 2 -8.72 1.44 -19.37
N ARG A 3 -9.54 0.38 -19.51
CA ARG A 3 -10.18 -0.29 -18.36
C ARG A 3 -9.18 -0.72 -17.28
N ARG A 4 -8.03 -1.27 -17.70
CA ARG A 4 -6.99 -1.74 -16.79
C ARG A 4 -6.43 -0.59 -15.95
N HIS A 5 -6.06 0.52 -16.58
CA HIS A 5 -5.50 1.67 -15.87
C HIS A 5 -6.50 2.34 -14.93
N VAL A 6 -7.79 2.32 -15.27
CA VAL A 6 -8.83 2.79 -14.36
C VAL A 6 -8.91 1.90 -13.12
N LEU A 7 -8.85 0.58 -13.27
CA LEU A 7 -8.84 -0.34 -12.12
C LEU A 7 -7.57 -0.18 -11.27
N GLU A 8 -6.41 -0.02 -11.91
CA GLU A 8 -5.13 0.22 -11.23
C GLU A 8 -5.16 1.54 -10.43
N GLY A 9 -5.73 2.61 -10.99
CA GLY A 9 -5.88 3.88 -10.30
C GLY A 9 -6.96 3.84 -9.21
N MET A 10 -8.06 3.11 -9.40
CA MET A 10 -9.18 3.04 -8.46
C MET A 10 -8.86 2.20 -7.23
N PHE A 11 -8.17 1.08 -7.40
CA PHE A 11 -7.94 0.09 -6.34
C PHE A 11 -6.48 -0.04 -5.92
N GLY A 12 -5.59 0.69 -6.59
CA GLY A 12 -4.17 0.76 -6.24
C GLY A 12 -3.92 1.47 -4.92
N ASP A 13 -2.66 1.53 -4.55
CA ASP A 13 -2.22 2.23 -3.35
C ASP A 13 -2.41 3.76 -3.51
N PRO A 14 -3.10 4.45 -2.58
CA PRO A 14 -3.37 5.88 -2.67
C PRO A 14 -2.11 6.75 -2.77
N TYR A 15 -0.96 6.25 -2.33
CA TYR A 15 0.32 6.93 -2.44
C TYR A 15 0.70 7.31 -3.88
N TYR A 16 0.23 6.57 -4.89
CA TYR A 16 0.48 6.90 -6.29
C TYR A 16 -0.48 7.97 -6.86
N GLY A 17 -1.34 8.55 -6.01
CA GLY A 17 -2.29 9.60 -6.37
C GLY A 17 -3.65 9.10 -6.85
N GLY A 18 -3.81 7.78 -7.03
CA GLY A 18 -5.10 7.13 -7.23
C GLY A 18 -5.83 6.87 -5.91
N ASN A 19 -6.94 6.13 -5.96
CA ASN A 19 -7.68 5.60 -4.79
C ASN A 19 -7.77 6.61 -3.62
N HIS A 20 -8.16 7.84 -3.94
CA HIS A 20 -8.19 8.93 -2.97
C HIS A 20 -9.08 8.56 -1.79
N ASP A 21 -8.63 8.90 -0.58
CA ASP A 21 -9.28 8.55 0.68
C ASP A 21 -9.63 7.07 0.84
N PHE A 22 -8.92 6.17 0.15
CA PHE A 22 -9.11 4.72 0.23
C PHE A 22 -10.51 4.26 -0.23
N VAL A 23 -11.25 5.10 -0.96
CA VAL A 23 -12.64 4.81 -1.39
C VAL A 23 -12.75 3.50 -2.18
N GLY A 24 -11.77 3.19 -3.02
CA GLY A 24 -11.72 1.93 -3.75
C GLY A 24 -11.51 0.72 -2.84
N TRP A 25 -10.77 0.86 -1.74
CA TRP A 25 -10.60 -0.20 -0.75
C TRP A 25 -11.86 -0.37 0.10
N ASP A 26 -12.51 0.73 0.49
CA ASP A 26 -13.77 0.70 1.22
C ASP A 26 -14.86 -0.02 0.42
N LEU A 27 -14.93 0.22 -0.90
CA LEU A 27 -15.85 -0.50 -1.81
C LEU A 27 -15.60 -2.01 -1.86
N LEU A 28 -14.35 -2.45 -1.69
CA LEU A 28 -13.98 -3.86 -1.66
C LEU A 28 -14.06 -4.47 -0.26
N GLY A 29 -14.28 -3.65 0.78
CA GLY A 29 -14.10 -4.07 2.18
C GLY A 29 -12.65 -4.46 2.51
N TYR A 30 -11.68 -3.94 1.75
CA TYR A 30 -10.28 -4.26 1.96
C TYR A 30 -9.72 -3.42 3.12
N PRO A 31 -9.24 -4.03 4.22
CA PRO A 31 -8.85 -3.30 5.43
C PRO A 31 -7.50 -2.56 5.30
N GLY A 32 -6.84 -2.67 4.15
CA GLY A 32 -5.55 -2.06 3.85
C GLY A 32 -4.36 -2.99 3.99
N VAL A 33 -3.17 -2.46 3.74
CA VAL A 33 -1.92 -3.23 3.68
C VAL A 33 -1.50 -3.66 5.09
N ARG A 34 -1.15 -4.94 5.24
CA ARG A 34 -0.72 -5.55 6.51
C ARG A 34 0.72 -6.05 6.36
N THR A 35 1.64 -5.41 7.06
CA THR A 35 3.08 -5.74 7.03
C THR A 35 3.46 -6.83 8.03
N ALA A 36 2.61 -7.08 9.04
CA ALA A 36 2.73 -8.18 9.99
C ALA A 36 1.36 -8.80 10.27
N VAL A 37 1.29 -10.13 10.29
CA VAL A 37 0.06 -10.89 10.55
C VAL A 37 0.28 -11.80 11.75
N THR A 38 -0.52 -11.59 12.81
CA THR A 38 -0.61 -12.52 13.94
C THR A 38 -1.81 -13.45 13.75
N PRO A 39 -1.83 -14.66 14.35
CA PRO A 39 -2.98 -15.57 14.25
C PRO A 39 -4.31 -14.92 14.68
N ALA A 40 -4.30 -14.14 15.77
CA ALA A 40 -5.46 -13.39 16.23
C ALA A 40 -5.91 -12.34 15.20
N ALA A 41 -4.98 -11.62 14.59
CA ALA A 41 -5.31 -10.64 13.55
C ALA A 41 -5.81 -11.32 12.26
N GLN A 42 -5.40 -12.54 11.97
CA GLN A 42 -5.93 -13.34 10.86
C GLN A 42 -7.37 -13.77 11.13
N GLN A 43 -7.65 -14.29 12.33
CA GLN A 43 -9.00 -14.67 12.72
C GLN A 43 -9.99 -13.49 12.67
N ARG A 44 -9.53 -12.28 13.05
CA ARG A 44 -10.32 -11.05 12.91
C ARG A 44 -10.56 -10.62 11.47
N LEU A 45 -9.64 -10.91 10.54
CA LEU A 45 -9.86 -10.69 9.10
C LEU A 45 -10.98 -11.61 8.61
N GLU A 46 -10.91 -12.89 8.96
CA GLU A 46 -11.89 -13.91 8.55
C GLU A 46 -13.28 -13.63 9.15
N ALA A 47 -13.32 -13.07 10.35
CA ALA A 47 -14.55 -12.56 10.97
C ALA A 47 -15.02 -11.20 10.40
N ASN A 48 -14.28 -10.60 9.48
CA ASN A 48 -14.56 -9.29 8.89
C ASN A 48 -14.60 -8.14 9.93
N GLU A 49 -13.78 -8.25 10.98
CA GLU A 49 -13.71 -7.34 12.14
C GLU A 49 -12.45 -6.45 12.12
N LEU A 50 -11.67 -6.49 11.04
CA LEU A 50 -10.55 -5.58 10.89
C LEU A 50 -11.07 -4.20 10.51
N GLN A 51 -10.66 -3.21 11.30
CA GLN A 51 -10.89 -1.81 10.98
C GLN A 51 -9.99 -1.42 9.80
N PRO A 52 -10.52 -0.70 8.79
CA PRO A 52 -9.71 -0.10 7.75
C PRO A 52 -8.62 0.74 8.37
N ASN A 53 -7.36 0.45 8.02
CA ASN A 53 -6.23 1.17 8.58
C ASN A 53 -5.93 2.47 7.85
N HIS A 54 -6.56 2.70 6.68
CA HIS A 54 -6.41 3.87 5.80
C HIS A 54 -4.95 4.35 5.75
N ARG A 55 -4.04 3.39 5.49
CA ARG A 55 -2.60 3.63 5.35
C ARG A 55 -2.07 3.02 4.06
N SER A 56 -1.22 3.77 3.37
CA SER A 56 -0.45 3.27 2.24
C SER A 56 0.58 2.24 2.70
N ALA A 57 1.01 1.35 1.79
CA ALA A 57 2.19 0.51 2.00
C ALA A 57 3.46 1.33 2.26
N TYR A 58 3.57 2.52 1.64
CA TYR A 58 4.76 3.36 1.70
C TYR A 58 4.77 4.34 2.89
N ASP A 59 3.70 4.40 3.68
CA ASP A 59 3.67 5.12 4.96
C ASP A 59 4.44 4.38 6.06
N TRP A 60 4.77 3.11 5.84
CA TRP A 60 5.57 2.32 6.78
C TRP A 60 7.05 2.67 6.65
N GLU A 61 7.72 2.97 7.76
CA GLU A 61 9.15 3.33 7.78
C GLU A 61 10.03 2.29 7.07
N THR A 62 9.69 1.00 7.20
CA THR A 62 10.37 -0.13 6.57
C THR A 62 10.30 -0.10 5.04
N PHE A 63 9.29 0.54 4.46
CA PHE A 63 9.04 0.59 3.02
C PHE A 63 9.14 2.00 2.43
N THR A 64 9.57 3.00 3.22
CA THR A 64 9.72 4.40 2.79
C THR A 64 10.39 4.52 1.42
N LYS A 65 9.72 5.10 0.42
CA LYS A 65 10.25 5.21 -0.96
C LYS A 65 11.58 5.99 -1.05
N ALA A 66 11.92 6.76 -0.02
CA ALA A 66 13.21 7.44 0.12
C ALA A 66 14.40 6.47 0.20
N SER A 67 14.24 5.28 0.80
CA SER A 67 15.30 4.26 0.82
C SER A 67 15.58 3.70 -0.58
N ALA A 68 14.55 3.59 -1.43
CA ALA A 68 14.70 3.19 -2.83
C ALA A 68 15.36 4.27 -3.71
N GLN A 69 15.14 5.56 -3.42
CA GLN A 69 15.79 6.67 -4.14
C GLN A 69 17.24 6.91 -3.71
N LEU A 70 17.58 6.64 -2.44
CA LEU A 70 18.95 6.71 -1.93
C LEU A 70 19.84 5.60 -2.51
N SER A 71 19.30 4.39 -2.76
CA SER A 71 20.06 3.28 -3.36
C SER A 71 20.35 3.46 -4.86
N LEU A 72 19.67 4.39 -5.55
CA LEU A 72 19.91 4.71 -6.97
C LEU A 72 20.91 5.86 -7.16
N ARG A 73 21.42 6.45 -6.08
CA ARG A 73 22.32 7.61 -6.11
C ARG A 73 23.78 7.31 -5.73
N ASP A 74 24.15 6.04 -5.59
CA ASP A 74 25.57 5.67 -5.51
C ASP A 74 26.00 4.82 -6.72
N PRO A 75 26.33 5.44 -7.86
CA PRO A 75 27.36 4.92 -8.72
C PRO A 75 28.72 5.41 -8.21
N GLN A 76 29.49 4.51 -7.59
CA GLN A 76 30.92 4.73 -7.45
C GLN A 76 31.56 4.93 -8.83
N HIS A 77 32.24 6.07 -9.03
CA HIS A 77 33.19 6.30 -10.12
C HIS A 77 34.20 7.42 -9.80
N GLY A 78 35.49 7.04 -9.71
CA GLY A 78 36.73 7.82 -10.00
C GLY A 78 37.06 8.99 -9.06
N ASP A 79 38.25 9.16 -8.48
CA ASP A 79 39.61 8.66 -8.80
C ASP A 79 40.43 8.48 -7.51
#